data_AF-A0A0F9LUH2-F1
#
_entry.id   AF-A0A0F9LUH2-F1
#
_cell.length_a   1.000
_cell.length_b   1.000
_cell.length_c   1.000
_cell.angle_alpha   90.00
_cell.angle_beta   90.00
_cell.angle_gamma   90.00
#
_symmetry.space_group_name_H-M   'P 1'
#
loop_
_entity.id
_entity.type
_entity.pdbx_description
1 polymer ?
#
loop_
_entity_poly.entity_id
_entity_poly.type
_entity_poly.pdbx_seq_one_letter_code
_entity_poly.pdbx_strand_id
1 'polypeptide(L)'
;MKKTPRNVSLFWAKVSKEGSLWEGTPCWLWEGTPHGGGYGIFINGGQRSLAHRFSYELKYGPIPEGLEPDHLCRNSSCVNPLHLEAVTHRENCLRGNSFTAENIMKVNCSRGHPYDEQNTYVDPRGWRYCRVCDAFRHRLYRLNQKVIVT
;
A
#
# COMPACT_ATOMS: atom_id res chain seq x y z
N MET A 1 -14.98 -18.75 -17.75
CA MET A 1 -16.22 -19.10 -17.03
C MET A 1 -16.27 -18.34 -15.71
N LYS A 2 -17.33 -17.57 -15.46
CA LYS A 2 -17.58 -16.94 -14.14
C LYS A 2 -17.83 -18.08 -13.14
N LYS A 3 -16.92 -18.31 -12.19
CA LYS A 3 -17.17 -19.27 -11.11
C LYS A 3 -18.17 -18.63 -10.15
N THR A 4 -19.35 -19.22 -10.00
CA THR A 4 -20.30 -18.82 -8.96
C THR A 4 -19.62 -18.96 -7.60
N PRO A 5 -19.58 -17.89 -6.77
CA PRO A 5 -18.98 -17.98 -5.44
C PRO A 5 -19.73 -19.04 -4.63
N ARG A 6 -18.99 -20.00 -4.07
CA ARG A 6 -19.53 -20.99 -3.14
C ARG A 6 -19.38 -20.43 -1.72
N ASN A 7 -20.04 -21.06 -0.75
CA ASN A 7 -19.82 -20.77 0.67
C ASN A 7 -20.10 -19.30 1.08
N VAL A 8 -20.91 -18.55 0.33
CA VAL A 8 -21.23 -17.13 0.64
C VAL A 8 -21.82 -16.99 2.04
N SER A 9 -22.71 -17.90 2.45
CA SER A 9 -23.27 -17.90 3.81
C SER A 9 -22.21 -18.15 4.89
N LEU A 10 -21.22 -19.01 4.61
CA LEU A 10 -20.10 -19.29 5.53
C LEU A 10 -19.15 -18.09 5.65
N PHE A 11 -19.04 -17.28 4.60
CA PHE A 11 -18.30 -16.02 4.67
C PHE A 11 -18.98 -15.07 5.65
N TRP A 12 -20.27 -14.78 5.44
CA TRP A 12 -21.01 -13.83 6.29
C TRP A 12 -21.18 -14.31 7.73
N ALA A 13 -21.17 -15.62 7.99
CA ALA A 13 -21.16 -16.18 9.34
C ALA A 13 -19.87 -15.88 10.14
N LYS A 14 -18.81 -15.41 9.49
CA LYS A 14 -17.52 -15.05 10.10
C LYS A 14 -17.27 -13.54 10.13
N VAL A 15 -18.33 -12.74 9.93
CA VAL A 15 -18.25 -11.30 9.81
C VAL A 15 -19.10 -10.66 10.90
N SER A 16 -18.45 -9.99 11.84
CA SER A 16 -19.11 -9.08 12.78
C SER A 16 -19.29 -7.71 12.14
N LYS A 17 -20.46 -7.11 12.26
CA LYS A 17 -20.76 -5.77 11.70
C LYS A 17 -20.65 -4.66 12.74
N GLU A 18 -20.07 -4.96 13.90
CA GLU A 18 -19.96 -4.08 15.07
C GLU A 18 -18.60 -3.37 15.16
N GLY A 19 -17.92 -3.18 14.03
CA GLY A 19 -16.65 -2.47 13.98
C GLY A 19 -16.80 -0.94 14.09
N SER A 20 -15.67 -0.25 14.21
CA SER A 20 -15.62 1.21 14.23
C SER A 20 -16.26 1.83 12.98
N LEU A 21 -16.90 3.00 13.14
CA LEU A 21 -17.48 3.73 12.02
C LEU A 21 -16.40 4.36 11.14
N TRP A 22 -16.59 4.27 9.83
CA TRP A 22 -15.89 5.05 8.82
C TRP A 22 -16.91 5.64 7.85
N GLU A 23 -16.89 6.97 7.69
CA GLU A 23 -17.85 7.73 6.89
C GLU A 23 -19.32 7.31 7.13
N GLY A 24 -19.70 7.14 8.40
CA GLY A 24 -21.08 6.82 8.79
C GLY A 24 -21.50 5.35 8.61
N THR A 25 -20.61 4.45 8.20
CA THR A 25 -20.90 3.00 8.13
C THR A 25 -19.90 2.19 8.94
N PRO A 26 -20.32 1.10 9.63
CA PRO A 26 -19.43 0.33 10.48
C PRO A 26 -18.46 -0.52 9.66
N CYS A 27 -17.25 -0.69 10.19
CA CYS A 27 -16.35 -1.72 9.71
C CYS A 27 -16.98 -3.10 9.93
N TRP A 28 -16.85 -3.96 8.94
CA TRP A 28 -17.28 -5.36 9.05
C TRP A 28 -16.05 -6.20 9.37
N LEU A 29 -15.86 -6.57 10.62
CA LEU A 29 -14.66 -7.24 11.10
C LEU A 29 -14.67 -8.73 10.74
N TRP A 30 -13.59 -9.19 10.13
CA TRP A 30 -13.35 -10.60 9.88
C TRP A 30 -12.95 -11.33 11.17
N GLU A 31 -13.77 -12.31 11.58
CA GLU A 31 -13.55 -13.14 12.77
C GLU A 31 -13.03 -14.55 12.41
N GLY A 32 -12.78 -14.79 11.13
CA GLY A 32 -12.18 -16.04 10.66
C GLY A 32 -10.65 -16.06 10.78
N THR A 33 -10.02 -16.90 9.97
CA THR A 33 -8.56 -17.09 10.00
C THR A 33 -7.83 -15.79 9.63
N PRO A 34 -6.93 -15.27 10.49
CA PRO A 34 -6.11 -14.11 10.17
C PRO A 34 -4.89 -14.49 9.31
N HIS A 35 -4.25 -13.47 8.75
CA HIS A 35 -3.01 -13.51 8.01
C HIS A 35 -2.11 -12.33 8.43
N GLY A 36 -0.83 -12.39 8.06
CA GLY A 36 0.12 -11.31 8.35
C GLY A 36 -0.44 -9.92 7.96
N GLY A 37 -0.16 -8.92 8.79
CA GLY A 37 -0.66 -7.55 8.60
C GLY A 37 -2.12 -7.30 8.99
N GLY A 38 -2.78 -8.27 9.64
CA GLY A 38 -4.16 -8.13 10.13
C GLY A 38 -5.23 -8.47 9.09
N TYR A 39 -4.84 -8.96 7.91
CA TYR A 39 -5.77 -9.34 6.85
C TYR A 39 -6.47 -10.67 7.14
N GLY A 40 -7.75 -10.78 6.81
CA GLY A 40 -8.48 -12.05 6.87
C GLY A 40 -8.22 -12.96 5.66
N ILE A 41 -8.29 -14.28 5.87
CA ILE A 41 -8.30 -15.29 4.80
C ILE A 41 -9.64 -16.01 4.78
N PHE A 42 -10.18 -16.20 3.57
CA PHE A 42 -11.33 -17.04 3.31
C PHE A 42 -11.02 -18.12 2.27
N ILE A 43 -11.52 -19.35 2.53
CA ILE A 43 -11.42 -20.49 1.61
C ILE A 43 -12.79 -20.71 0.97
N ASN A 44 -12.89 -20.41 -0.32
CA ASN A 44 -14.10 -20.59 -1.13
C ASN A 44 -13.93 -21.82 -2.03
N GLY A 45 -14.64 -22.91 -1.75
CA GLY A 45 -14.61 -24.12 -2.59
C GLY A 45 -13.20 -24.69 -2.82
N GLY A 46 -12.34 -24.62 -1.79
CA GLY A 46 -10.94 -25.06 -1.85
C GLY A 46 -9.95 -24.01 -2.33
N GLN A 47 -10.41 -22.83 -2.78
CA GLN A 47 -9.53 -21.73 -3.21
C GLN A 47 -9.35 -20.72 -2.08
N ARG A 48 -8.09 -20.46 -1.71
CA ARG A 48 -7.72 -19.45 -0.71
C ARG A 48 -7.74 -18.05 -1.33
N SER A 49 -8.35 -17.10 -0.65
CA SER A 49 -8.41 -15.68 -1.02
C SER A 49 -8.35 -14.78 0.23
N LEU A 50 -7.98 -13.50 0.06
CA LEU A 50 -8.13 -12.52 1.13
C LEU A 50 -9.61 -12.22 1.34
N ALA A 51 -10.05 -12.15 2.59
CA ALA A 51 -11.45 -12.00 2.95
C ALA A 51 -12.05 -10.68 2.40
N HIS A 52 -11.30 -9.58 2.44
CA HIS A 52 -11.75 -8.30 1.90
C HIS A 52 -11.88 -8.35 0.37
N ARG A 53 -10.99 -9.06 -0.34
CA ARG A 53 -11.08 -9.25 -1.80
C ARG A 53 -12.33 -10.05 -2.17
N PHE A 54 -12.62 -11.12 -1.43
CA PHE A 54 -13.84 -11.89 -1.64
C PHE A 54 -15.10 -11.01 -1.44
N SER A 55 -15.13 -10.19 -0.38
CA SER A 55 -16.24 -9.27 -0.15
C SER A 55 -16.40 -8.21 -1.25
N TYR A 56 -15.29 -7.63 -1.72
CA TYR A 56 -15.28 -6.73 -2.86
C TYR A 56 -15.90 -7.40 -4.09
N GLU A 57 -15.48 -8.61 -4.41
CA GLU A 57 -15.97 -9.35 -5.59
C GLU A 57 -17.45 -9.73 -5.49
N LEU A 58 -17.95 -10.02 -4.30
CA LEU A 58 -19.39 -10.27 -4.09
C LEU A 58 -20.24 -9.02 -4.40
N LYS A 59 -19.74 -7.82 -4.13
CA LYS A 59 -20.49 -6.56 -4.32
C LYS A 59 -20.29 -5.96 -5.71
N TYR A 60 -19.07 -5.93 -6.21
CA TYR A 60 -18.70 -5.19 -7.42
C TYR A 60 -18.32 -6.09 -8.61
N GLY A 61 -18.16 -7.40 -8.38
CA GLY A 61 -17.65 -8.33 -9.38
C GLY A 61 -16.11 -8.41 -9.40
N PRO A 62 -15.52 -9.07 -10.41
CA PRO A 62 -14.09 -9.35 -10.46
C PRO A 62 -13.24 -8.09 -10.25
N ILE A 63 -12.17 -8.21 -9.46
CA ILE A 63 -11.19 -7.12 -9.31
C ILE A 63 -10.56 -6.86 -10.69
N PRO A 64 -10.58 -5.62 -11.20
CA PRO A 64 -9.97 -5.30 -12.48
C PRO A 64 -8.47 -5.63 -12.51
N GLU A 65 -7.96 -6.00 -13.67
CA GLU A 65 -6.54 -6.33 -13.85
C GLU A 65 -5.65 -5.15 -13.43
N GLY A 66 -4.57 -5.45 -12.70
CA GLY A 66 -3.64 -4.44 -12.19
C GLY A 66 -4.12 -3.64 -10.98
N LEU A 67 -5.33 -3.89 -10.48
CA LEU A 67 -5.88 -3.22 -9.30
C LEU A 67 -5.93 -4.13 -8.06
N GLU A 68 -5.92 -3.48 -6.90
CA GLU A 68 -5.99 -4.09 -5.57
C GLU A 68 -7.01 -3.31 -4.73
N PRO A 69 -7.96 -3.98 -4.04
CA PRO A 69 -8.82 -3.30 -3.08
C PRO A 69 -7.99 -2.75 -1.90
N ASP A 70 -7.98 -1.43 -1.73
CA ASP A 70 -7.38 -0.68 -0.61
C ASP A 70 -8.44 -0.36 0.45
N HIS A 71 -8.05 -0.45 1.73
CA HIS A 71 -8.89 -0.12 2.87
C HIS A 71 -8.89 1.38 3.12
N LEU A 72 -9.97 2.04 2.71
CA LEU A 72 -10.19 3.46 3.00
C LEU A 72 -10.27 3.74 4.51
N CYS A 73 -10.80 2.76 5.26
CA CYS A 73 -10.90 2.81 6.72
C CYS A 73 -9.60 2.50 7.48
N ARG A 74 -8.50 2.14 6.78
CA ARG A 74 -7.21 1.73 7.37
C ARG A 74 -7.28 0.60 8.41
N ASN A 75 -8.33 -0.23 8.34
CA ASN A 75 -8.49 -1.41 9.17
C ASN A 75 -8.38 -2.68 8.30
N SER A 76 -7.22 -3.35 8.33
CA SER A 76 -6.94 -4.55 7.52
C SER A 76 -7.91 -5.71 7.73
N SER A 77 -8.58 -5.76 8.90
CA SER A 77 -9.57 -6.79 9.24
C SER A 77 -10.97 -6.49 8.68
N CYS A 78 -11.21 -5.25 8.20
CA CYS A 78 -12.48 -4.85 7.63
C CYS A 78 -12.73 -5.53 6.28
N VAL A 79 -13.93 -6.04 6.09
CA VAL A 79 -14.43 -6.62 4.84
C VAL A 79 -15.69 -5.92 4.34
N ASN A 80 -16.01 -4.73 4.84
CA ASN A 80 -17.14 -3.95 4.34
C ASN A 80 -16.80 -3.47 2.91
N PRO A 81 -17.52 -3.87 1.86
CA PRO A 81 -17.18 -3.48 0.49
C PRO A 81 -17.37 -1.98 0.25
N LEU A 82 -18.11 -1.25 1.09
CA LEU A 82 -18.20 0.21 1.03
C LEU A 82 -16.93 0.90 1.54
N HIS A 83 -16.05 0.18 2.24
CA HIS A 83 -14.78 0.70 2.77
C HIS A 83 -13.59 0.30 1.89
N LEU A 84 -13.85 -0.24 0.70
CA LEU A 84 -12.84 -0.76 -0.22
C LEU A 84 -12.90 -0.01 -1.56
N GLU A 85 -11.73 0.40 -2.04
CA GLU A 85 -11.56 1.01 -3.36
C GLU A 85 -10.54 0.19 -4.17
N ALA A 86 -10.85 -0.17 -5.42
CA ALA A 86 -9.86 -0.81 -6.28
C ALA A 86 -8.88 0.24 -6.82
N VAL A 87 -7.62 0.17 -6.38
CA VAL A 87 -6.57 1.11 -6.74
C VAL A 87 -5.36 0.40 -7.30
N THR A 88 -4.43 1.14 -7.92
CA THR A 88 -3.16 0.54 -8.35
C THR A 88 -2.30 0.15 -7.14
N HIS A 89 -1.41 -0.83 -7.32
CA HIS A 89 -0.43 -1.19 -6.28
C HIS A 89 0.37 0.03 -5.78
N ARG A 90 0.76 0.93 -6.70
CA ARG A 90 1.46 2.17 -6.36
C ARG A 90 0.63 3.04 -5.42
N GLU A 91 -0.64 3.27 -5.75
CA GLU A 91 -1.54 4.08 -4.94
C GLU A 91 -1.74 3.47 -3.55
N ASN A 92 -1.98 2.16 -3.47
CA ASN A 92 -2.08 1.42 -2.21
C ASN A 92 -0.82 1.61 -1.34
N CYS A 93 0.38 1.47 -1.93
CA CYS A 93 1.64 1.68 -1.21
C CYS A 93 1.85 3.12 -0.72
N LEU A 94 1.42 4.12 -1.48
CA LEU A 94 1.53 5.54 -1.13
C LEU A 94 0.57 5.95 -0.02
N ARG A 95 -0.61 5.33 0.00
CA ARG A 95 -1.65 5.52 1.00
C ARG A 95 -1.33 4.88 2.35
N GLY A 96 -0.48 3.85 2.37
CA GLY A 96 -0.04 3.16 3.57
C GLY A 96 1.16 3.81 4.28
N ASN A 97 1.53 3.26 5.44
CA ASN A 97 2.67 3.74 6.25
C ASN A 97 3.99 3.06 5.86
N SER A 98 4.27 2.93 4.57
CA SER A 98 5.52 2.32 4.10
C SER A 98 6.68 3.32 4.11
N PHE A 99 7.92 2.84 4.26
CA PHE A 99 9.11 3.67 4.05
C PHE A 99 9.11 4.35 2.68
N THR A 100 8.48 3.73 1.68
CA THR A 100 8.30 4.31 0.35
C THR A 100 7.41 5.56 0.42
N ALA A 101 6.25 5.47 1.06
CA ALA A 101 5.35 6.60 1.27
C ALA A 101 6.04 7.71 2.05
N GLU A 102 6.67 7.38 3.19
CA GLU A 102 7.44 8.34 3.99
C GLU A 102 8.53 9.04 3.17
N ASN A 103 9.31 8.27 2.40
CA ASN A 103 10.37 8.82 1.58
C ASN A 103 9.87 9.72 0.46
N ILE A 104 8.67 9.48 -0.07
CA ILE A 104 8.04 10.33 -1.08
C ILE A 104 7.55 11.63 -0.45
N MET A 105 6.94 11.56 0.73
CA MET A 105 6.42 12.73 1.46
C MET A 105 7.52 13.66 2.01
N LYS A 106 8.77 13.19 2.13
CA LYS A 106 9.89 14.05 2.53
C LYS A 106 10.03 15.25 1.59
N VAL A 107 9.90 16.43 2.17
CA VAL A 107 10.12 17.73 1.51
C VAL A 107 11.58 18.19 1.59
N ASN A 108 12.39 17.59 2.46
CA ASN A 108 13.82 17.90 2.59
C ASN A 108 14.64 16.61 2.59
N CYS A 109 15.88 16.69 2.12
CA CYS A 109 16.86 15.61 2.25
C CYS A 109 17.32 15.47 3.71
N SER A 110 18.07 14.42 4.03
CA SER A 110 18.56 14.16 5.39
C SER A 110 19.49 15.24 5.97
N ARG A 111 20.00 16.16 5.13
CA ARG A 111 20.79 17.33 5.55
C ARG A 111 19.98 18.63 5.60
N GLY A 112 18.67 18.57 5.40
CA GLY A 112 17.79 19.74 5.45
C GLY A 112 17.65 20.52 4.15
N HIS A 113 18.37 20.19 3.07
CA HIS A 113 18.15 20.86 1.77
C HIS A 113 16.78 20.50 1.18
N PRO A 114 16.03 21.46 0.60
CA PRO A 114 14.69 21.23 0.08
C PRO A 114 14.69 20.32 -1.16
N TYR A 115 13.66 19.52 -1.33
CA TYR A 115 13.36 18.83 -2.58
C TYR A 115 12.41 19.67 -3.43
N ASP A 116 12.96 20.69 -4.09
CA ASP A 116 12.28 21.52 -5.08
C ASP A 116 12.79 21.20 -6.51
N GLU A 117 12.28 21.90 -7.53
CA GLU A 117 12.68 21.69 -8.93
C GLU A 117 14.19 21.91 -9.15
N GLN A 118 14.81 22.84 -8.40
CA GLN A 118 16.20 23.22 -8.59
C GLN A 118 17.18 22.26 -7.92
N ASN A 119 16.81 21.69 -6.77
CA ASN A 119 17.67 20.83 -5.95
C ASN A 119 17.31 19.35 -6.03
N THR A 120 16.25 18.98 -6.75
CA THR A 120 15.85 17.59 -6.96
C THR A 120 16.35 17.05 -8.29
N TYR A 121 16.98 15.89 -8.24
CA TYR A 121 17.29 15.06 -9.41
C TYR A 121 16.65 13.70 -9.22
N VAL A 122 15.99 13.16 -10.25
CA VAL A 122 15.47 11.80 -10.24
C VAL A 122 16.16 11.05 -11.37
N ASP A 123 16.82 9.93 -11.05
CA ASP A 123 17.51 9.13 -12.06
C ASP A 123 16.51 8.28 -12.89
N PRO A 124 16.95 7.63 -13.99
CA PRO A 124 16.09 6.76 -14.79
C PRO A 124 15.49 5.56 -14.04
N ARG A 125 16.03 5.21 -12.86
CA ARG A 125 15.50 4.14 -12.00
C ARG A 125 14.45 4.68 -11.00
N GLY A 126 14.21 5.98 -10.97
CA GLY A 126 13.27 6.64 -10.07
C GLY A 126 13.85 7.06 -8.72
N TRP A 127 15.17 6.95 -8.51
CA TRP A 127 15.80 7.37 -7.26
C TRP A 127 15.94 8.88 -7.20
N ARG A 128 15.43 9.47 -6.12
CA ARG A 128 15.51 10.90 -5.85
C ARG A 128 16.81 11.25 -5.13
N TYR A 129 17.55 12.21 -5.67
CA TYR A 129 18.80 12.74 -5.14
C TYR A 129 18.70 14.25 -4.88
N CYS A 130 19.37 14.68 -3.81
CA CYS A 130 19.59 16.09 -3.50
C CYS A 130 20.85 16.57 -4.23
N ARG A 131 20.72 17.52 -5.16
CA ARG A 131 21.81 18.01 -6.00
C ARG A 131 22.91 18.68 -5.19
N VAL A 132 22.57 19.44 -4.15
CA VAL A 132 23.56 20.04 -3.24
C VAL A 132 24.40 18.96 -2.53
N CYS A 133 23.75 17.92 -2.00
CA CYS A 133 24.45 16.79 -1.37
C CYS A 133 25.34 16.03 -2.38
N ASP A 134 24.85 15.87 -3.61
CA ASP A 134 25.57 15.16 -4.66
C ASP A 134 26.81 15.94 -5.13
N ALA A 135 26.70 17.25 -5.33
CA ALA A 135 27.81 18.13 -5.67
C ALA A 135 28.92 18.09 -4.60
N PHE A 136 28.54 18.10 -3.31
CA PHE A 136 29.49 17.97 -2.21
C PHE A 136 30.21 16.61 -2.24
N ARG A 137 29.47 15.51 -2.44
CA ARG A 137 30.04 14.16 -2.55
C ARG A 137 31.04 14.06 -3.70
N HIS A 138 30.69 14.58 -4.87
CA HIS A 138 31.57 14.60 -6.03
C HIS A 138 32.84 15.42 -5.80
N ARG A 139 32.74 16.58 -5.12
CA ARG A 139 33.91 17.38 -4.75
C ARG A 139 34.86 16.61 -3.83
N LEU A 140 34.33 15.95 -2.79
CA LEU A 140 35.13 15.14 -1.87
C LEU A 140 35.82 13.97 -2.58
N TYR A 141 35.12 13.27 -3.48
CA TYR A 141 35.69 12.17 -4.25
C TYR A 141 36.92 12.61 -5.07
N ARG A 142 36.82 13.75 -5.78
CA ARG A 142 37.94 14.29 -6.57
C ARG A 142 39.13 14.72 -5.72
N LEU A 143 38.87 15.26 -4.52
CA LEU A 143 39.93 15.63 -3.58
C LEU A 143 40.67 14.39 -3.07
N ASN A 144 39.93 13.34 -2.66
CA ASN A 144 40.53 12.11 -2.17
C ASN A 144 41.33 11.37 -3.24
N GLN A 145 40.89 11.37 -4.50
CA GLN A 145 41.68 10.82 -5.60
C GLN A 145 43.01 11.55 -5.80
N LYS A 146 43.05 12.88 -5.62
CA LYS A 146 44.30 13.63 -5.74
C LYS A 146 45.28 13.32 -4.61
N VAL A 147 44.78 13.11 -3.39
CA VAL A 147 45.62 12.79 -2.22
C VAL A 147 46.23 11.39 -2.29
N ILE A 148 45.56 10.42 -2.92
CA ILE A 148 46.06 9.04 -3.03
C ILE A 148 47.14 8.90 -4.13
N VAL A 149 47.15 9.82 -5.10
CA VAL A 149 48.05 9.78 -6.28
C VAL A 149 49.27 10.69 -6.10
N THR A 150 49.39 11.39 -4.97
CA THR A 150 50.55 12.21 -4.57
C THR A 150 51.29 11.57 -3.41
#